data_AF-A0A662FDT2-F1
#
_entry.id   AF-A0A662FDT2-F1
#
_cell.length_a   1.000
_cell.length_b   1.000
_cell.length_c   1.000
_cell.angle_alpha   90.00
_cell.angle_beta   90.00
_cell.angle_gamma   90.00
#
_symmetry.space_group_name_H-M   'P 1'
#
loop_
_entity.id
_entity.type
_entity.pdbx_description
1 polymer ?
#
loop_
_entity_poly.entity_id
_entity_poly.type
_entity_poly.pdbx_seq_one_letter_code
_entity_poly.pdbx_strand_id
1 'polypeptide(L)'
;MKKIFAVLVGLLFLFSVVSVAEGKKGAGPAVDVGKDVAKPAANADAAAEDQAPEASEIGVPEEFPAKAKVERMRKIAKKRLEEARKKFLAARKRYLQARLKYKRALKRFRDLKKELALCKDTESEKCQQLREQIREEAKTFLNNVIDRLVATLEKLKARVEGSEFISEERAAEILEDIEEKLSELETLKSELEEATTKEEIVSVAKKLRELWRELRPKLKWNVGRLIHGRIGAILVRMERLKARFERIIERLKEKGYDLSEAEDLMEQFDEKLNEAEELYEKIKEKYAEAVAPGEFGEIAKEINEYIKEINKKLKEARTLIRDIIKKIKEQKEGEEELEEETEEEEEETE
;
A
#
# COMPACT_ATOMS: atom_id res chain seq x y z
N MET A 1 -24.24 22.11 -8.73
CA MET A 1 -24.91 22.06 -7.41
C MET A 1 -24.58 20.79 -6.60
N LYS A 2 -25.37 19.70 -6.48
CA LYS A 2 -24.98 18.56 -5.58
C LYS A 2 -23.97 17.53 -6.15
N LYS A 3 -23.72 17.52 -7.47
CA LYS A 3 -22.91 16.47 -8.13
C LYS A 3 -21.41 16.77 -8.19
N ILE A 4 -21.01 18.05 -8.16
CA ILE A 4 -19.61 18.49 -8.18
C ILE A 4 -19.00 18.39 -6.76
N PHE A 5 -19.80 18.71 -5.73
CA PHE A 5 -19.48 18.48 -4.32
C PHE A 5 -19.14 17.02 -3.97
N ALA A 6 -19.71 16.05 -4.72
CA ALA A 6 -19.42 14.63 -4.54
C ALA A 6 -18.09 14.20 -5.16
N VAL A 7 -17.45 15.03 -5.99
CA VAL A 7 -16.14 14.76 -6.60
C VAL A 7 -15.03 15.17 -5.63
N LEU A 8 -15.08 16.40 -5.08
CA LEU A 8 -14.12 16.89 -4.09
C LEU A 8 -14.17 16.11 -2.75
N VAL A 9 -15.36 15.79 -2.24
CA VAL A 9 -15.50 14.99 -1.02
C VAL A 9 -15.35 13.49 -1.29
N GLY A 10 -15.75 13.01 -2.48
CA GLY A 10 -15.70 11.60 -2.88
C GLY A 10 -14.29 11.08 -3.20
N LEU A 11 -13.42 11.91 -3.78
CA LEU A 11 -12.00 11.60 -3.95
C LEU A 11 -11.28 11.52 -2.59
N LEU A 12 -11.74 12.30 -1.60
CA LEU A 12 -11.24 12.27 -0.22
C LEU A 12 -11.67 11.03 0.60
N PHE A 13 -12.58 10.19 0.08
CA PHE A 13 -13.04 8.95 0.73
C PHE A 13 -12.20 7.71 0.38
N LEU A 14 -11.17 7.81 -0.46
CA LEU A 14 -10.24 6.71 -0.76
C LEU A 14 -9.09 6.60 0.27
N PHE A 15 -8.96 7.57 1.17
CA PHE A 15 -7.81 7.74 2.07
C PHE A 15 -7.91 7.02 3.43
N SER A 16 -8.91 6.16 3.66
CA SER A 16 -9.13 5.53 4.98
C SER A 16 -8.78 4.03 5.04
N VAL A 17 -7.62 3.58 4.53
CA VAL A 17 -7.19 2.19 4.81
C VAL A 17 -5.67 1.99 4.87
N VAL A 18 -5.02 2.54 5.90
CA VAL A 18 -3.78 1.95 6.44
C VAL A 18 -3.85 1.96 7.97
N SER A 19 -4.74 1.17 8.56
CA SER A 19 -4.58 0.75 9.97
C SER A 19 -3.73 -0.53 9.96
N VAL A 20 -2.42 -0.38 10.15
CA VAL A 20 -1.52 -1.47 10.50
C VAL A 20 -1.52 -1.59 12.02
N ALA A 21 -2.38 -2.48 12.55
CA ALA A 21 -2.45 -2.78 13.97
C ALA A 21 -1.38 -3.79 14.38
N GLU A 22 -0.68 -3.45 15.46
CA GLU A 22 0.50 -4.08 16.09
C GLU A 22 0.36 -5.57 16.44
N GLY A 23 1.52 -6.21 16.54
CA GLY A 23 1.71 -7.50 17.21
C GLY A 23 3.14 -7.60 17.75
N LYS A 24 3.26 -7.62 19.09
CA LYS A 24 4.48 -7.64 19.90
C LYS A 24 5.48 -8.76 19.56
N LYS A 25 6.73 -8.43 19.96
CA LYS A 25 8.06 -9.05 19.81
C LYS A 25 8.17 -10.56 20.09
N GLY A 26 9.09 -11.21 19.36
CA GLY A 26 9.71 -12.50 19.68
C GLY A 26 10.96 -12.67 18.82
N ALA A 27 12.14 -12.53 19.44
CA ALA A 27 13.47 -12.51 18.83
C ALA A 27 14.09 -13.91 18.70
N GLY A 28 15.07 -14.04 17.79
CA GLY A 28 16.03 -15.15 17.71
C GLY A 28 16.43 -15.49 16.25
N PRO A 29 17.65 -16.01 16.01
CA PRO A 29 18.89 -15.24 15.96
C PRO A 29 19.52 -15.18 14.54
N ALA A 30 20.46 -14.25 14.37
CA ALA A 30 21.26 -14.01 13.18
C ALA A 30 22.45 -14.98 13.08
N VAL A 31 22.84 -15.32 11.85
CA VAL A 31 24.14 -15.93 11.54
C VAL A 31 24.71 -15.25 10.29
N ASP A 32 25.93 -14.75 10.47
CA ASP A 32 26.82 -14.01 9.58
C ASP A 32 27.62 -14.97 8.68
N VAL A 33 27.76 -14.68 7.38
CA VAL A 33 28.94 -15.08 6.57
C VAL A 33 29.12 -14.12 5.38
N GLY A 34 30.22 -13.36 5.42
CA GLY A 34 31.28 -13.48 4.41
C GLY A 34 31.11 -12.73 3.09
N LYS A 35 31.64 -11.52 3.11
CA LYS A 35 32.22 -10.68 2.04
C LYS A 35 33.15 -11.47 1.10
N ASP A 36 33.06 -11.23 -0.21
CA ASP A 36 34.24 -10.98 -1.05
C ASP A 36 33.90 -10.35 -2.41
N VAL A 37 34.80 -9.46 -2.81
CA VAL A 37 34.71 -8.43 -3.85
C VAL A 37 35.57 -8.86 -5.03
N ALA A 38 35.08 -8.69 -6.27
CA ALA A 38 35.94 -8.42 -7.44
C ALA A 38 35.13 -7.90 -8.66
N LYS A 39 35.33 -6.62 -8.97
CA LYS A 39 35.31 -5.99 -10.32
C LYS A 39 36.80 -5.66 -10.64
N PRO A 40 37.24 -5.13 -11.81
CA PRO A 40 36.56 -4.86 -13.08
C PRO A 40 37.41 -5.06 -14.39
N ALA A 41 36.77 -4.77 -15.53
CA ALA A 41 37.23 -3.97 -16.69
C ALA A 41 38.28 -4.48 -17.71
N ALA A 42 37.93 -4.29 -19.00
CA ALA A 42 38.72 -3.64 -20.07
C ALA A 42 37.72 -3.29 -21.22
N ASN A 43 37.38 -2.04 -21.55
CA ASN A 43 38.10 -0.88 -22.13
C ASN A 43 38.59 -1.05 -23.59
N ALA A 44 38.05 -0.20 -24.48
CA ALA A 44 38.73 0.63 -25.49
C ALA A 44 37.64 1.25 -26.39
N ASP A 45 37.26 2.52 -26.19
CA ASP A 45 37.85 3.75 -26.78
C ASP A 45 37.35 4.05 -28.20
N ALA A 46 36.62 5.16 -28.35
CA ALA A 46 37.05 6.34 -29.12
C ALA A 46 35.91 7.36 -29.24
N ALA A 47 36.24 8.60 -28.89
CA ALA A 47 35.38 9.78 -28.94
C ALA A 47 35.23 10.34 -30.37
N ALA A 48 34.07 10.94 -30.65
CA ALA A 48 33.95 12.09 -31.54
C ALA A 48 32.66 12.86 -31.20
N GLU A 49 32.81 14.17 -31.04
CA GLU A 49 31.81 15.15 -30.64
C GLU A 49 30.77 15.45 -31.73
N ASP A 50 29.68 16.08 -31.26
CA ASP A 50 28.87 17.09 -31.96
C ASP A 50 27.98 16.67 -33.14
N GLN A 51 26.70 16.49 -32.85
CA GLN A 51 25.57 17.08 -33.59
C GLN A 51 24.25 16.78 -32.86
N ALA A 52 23.57 17.84 -32.40
CA ALA A 52 22.19 17.77 -31.94
C ALA A 52 21.28 17.36 -33.11
N PRO A 53 20.53 16.24 -33.03
CA PRO A 53 19.57 15.91 -34.06
C PRO A 53 18.30 16.77 -33.88
N GLU A 54 17.98 17.48 -34.96
CA GLU A 54 16.76 18.25 -35.17
C GLU A 54 15.49 17.46 -34.77
N ALA A 55 14.56 18.21 -34.18
CA ALA A 55 13.22 17.76 -33.84
C ALA A 55 12.51 17.18 -35.07
N SER A 56 12.42 15.85 -35.15
CA SER A 56 11.62 15.14 -36.14
C SER A 56 10.28 14.76 -35.52
N GLU A 57 9.25 15.45 -36.00
CA GLU A 57 7.85 15.04 -36.15
C GLU A 57 7.38 13.83 -35.34
N ILE A 58 7.07 14.05 -34.05
CA ILE A 58 6.05 13.25 -33.37
C ILE A 58 4.74 14.00 -33.57
N GLY A 59 3.94 13.52 -34.52
CA GLY A 59 2.61 14.05 -34.81
C GLY A 59 1.78 14.16 -33.54
N VAL A 60 1.56 15.39 -33.09
CA VAL A 60 0.54 15.73 -32.10
C VAL A 60 -0.79 15.38 -32.75
N PRO A 61 -1.61 14.49 -32.17
CA PRO A 61 -2.98 14.33 -32.63
C PRO A 61 -3.71 15.65 -32.38
N GLU A 62 -3.90 16.43 -33.45
CA GLU A 62 -4.88 17.51 -33.52
C GLU A 62 -6.26 16.90 -33.28
N GLU A 63 -6.74 16.99 -32.04
CA GLU A 63 -8.13 17.27 -31.64
C GLU A 63 -8.29 16.92 -30.16
N PHE A 64 -8.38 17.95 -29.32
CA PHE A 64 -8.77 17.80 -27.92
C PHE A 64 -10.14 17.11 -27.83
N PRO A 65 -10.28 16.05 -27.02
CA PRO A 65 -11.53 15.31 -26.91
C PRO A 65 -12.63 16.22 -26.36
N ALA A 66 -13.76 16.34 -27.08
CA ALA A 66 -14.92 17.14 -26.63
C ALA A 66 -15.31 16.84 -25.17
N LYS A 67 -15.79 17.85 -24.41
CA LYS A 67 -16.17 17.76 -22.98
C LYS A 67 -16.96 16.49 -22.60
N ALA A 68 -17.81 15.97 -23.51
CA ALA A 68 -18.56 14.72 -23.32
C ALA A 68 -17.70 13.43 -23.33
N LYS A 69 -16.62 13.39 -24.12
CA LYS A 69 -15.63 12.30 -24.17
C LYS A 69 -14.80 12.29 -22.89
N VAL A 70 -14.39 13.46 -22.42
CA VAL A 70 -13.73 13.65 -21.10
C VAL A 70 -14.65 13.18 -19.97
N GLU A 71 -15.90 13.63 -19.90
CA GLU A 71 -16.83 13.22 -18.84
C GLU A 71 -17.07 11.69 -18.83
N ARG A 72 -17.09 11.06 -20.01
CA ARG A 72 -17.12 9.59 -20.14
C ARG A 72 -15.85 8.94 -19.61
N MET A 73 -14.67 9.46 -19.95
CA MET A 73 -13.39 8.97 -19.43
C MET A 73 -13.32 9.08 -17.90
N ARG A 74 -13.76 10.22 -17.33
CA ARG A 74 -13.87 10.42 -15.87
C ARG A 74 -14.83 9.41 -15.23
N LYS A 75 -15.99 9.15 -15.84
CA LYS A 75 -16.94 8.12 -15.37
C LYS A 75 -16.35 6.72 -15.44
N ILE A 76 -15.59 6.39 -16.48
CA ILE A 76 -14.90 5.11 -16.63
C ILE A 76 -13.81 4.97 -15.57
N ALA A 77 -12.96 5.98 -15.38
CA ALA A 77 -11.94 6.01 -14.33
C ALA A 77 -12.55 5.85 -12.94
N LYS A 78 -13.64 6.58 -12.64
CA LYS A 78 -14.37 6.47 -11.37
C LYS A 78 -14.95 5.07 -11.15
N LYS A 79 -15.55 4.45 -12.19
CA LYS A 79 -16.07 3.08 -12.11
C LYS A 79 -14.94 2.07 -11.85
N ARG A 80 -13.83 2.16 -12.59
CA ARG A 80 -12.65 1.30 -12.38
C ARG A 80 -12.12 1.42 -10.95
N LEU A 81 -12.05 2.64 -10.42
CA LEU A 81 -11.59 2.91 -9.06
C LEU A 81 -12.57 2.38 -7.99
N GLU A 82 -13.88 2.50 -8.22
CA GLU A 82 -14.90 1.91 -7.35
C GLU A 82 -14.85 0.38 -7.35
N GLU A 83 -14.65 -0.25 -8.51
CA GLU A 83 -14.48 -1.69 -8.64
C GLU A 83 -13.22 -2.18 -7.95
N ALA A 84 -12.08 -1.52 -8.17
CA ALA A 84 -10.83 -1.79 -7.48
C ALA A 84 -10.99 -1.68 -5.95
N ARG A 85 -11.70 -0.64 -5.48
CA ARG A 85 -12.03 -0.48 -4.05
C ARG A 85 -12.89 -1.62 -3.53
N LYS A 86 -13.92 -2.05 -4.26
CA LYS A 86 -14.78 -3.18 -3.87
C LYS A 86 -13.98 -4.47 -3.77
N LYS A 87 -13.14 -4.77 -4.78
CA LYS A 87 -12.23 -5.93 -4.76
C LYS A 87 -11.30 -5.89 -3.54
N PHE A 88 -10.65 -4.76 -3.28
CA PHE A 88 -9.77 -4.60 -2.13
C PHE A 88 -10.50 -4.77 -0.79
N LEU A 89 -11.71 -4.21 -0.64
CA LEU A 89 -12.50 -4.36 0.59
C LEU A 89 -12.94 -5.81 0.81
N ALA A 90 -13.34 -6.51 -0.24
CA ALA A 90 -13.66 -7.94 -0.19
C ALA A 90 -12.43 -8.76 0.23
N ALA A 91 -11.28 -8.55 -0.40
CA ALA A 91 -10.02 -9.21 -0.05
C ALA A 91 -9.59 -8.89 1.40
N ARG A 92 -9.76 -7.64 1.85
CA ARG A 92 -9.50 -7.25 3.25
C ARG A 92 -10.40 -8.02 4.22
N LYS A 93 -11.69 -8.18 3.91
CA LYS A 93 -12.62 -8.95 4.75
C LYS A 93 -12.19 -10.41 4.86
N ARG A 94 -11.83 -11.05 3.73
CA ARG A 94 -11.29 -12.42 3.70
C ARG A 94 -10.03 -12.55 4.55
N TYR A 95 -9.08 -11.63 4.39
CA TYR A 95 -7.86 -11.59 5.19
C TYR A 95 -8.13 -11.51 6.70
N LEU A 96 -9.06 -10.64 7.13
CA LEU A 96 -9.40 -10.51 8.54
C LEU A 96 -10.03 -11.79 9.09
N GLN A 97 -10.90 -12.44 8.32
CA GLN A 97 -11.49 -13.73 8.69
C GLN A 97 -10.43 -14.84 8.79
N ALA A 98 -9.57 -14.98 7.79
CA ALA A 98 -8.47 -15.95 7.81
C ALA A 98 -7.51 -15.72 8.98
N ARG A 99 -7.18 -14.46 9.28
CA ARG A 99 -6.35 -14.08 10.45
C ARG A 99 -7.00 -14.51 11.76
N LEU A 100 -8.31 -14.38 11.91
CA LEU A 100 -9.04 -14.83 13.11
C LEU A 100 -9.03 -16.35 13.24
N LYS A 101 -9.33 -17.08 12.16
CA LYS A 101 -9.28 -18.55 12.15
C LYS A 101 -7.89 -19.07 12.51
N TYR A 102 -6.84 -18.53 11.88
CA TYR A 102 -5.45 -18.81 12.21
C TYR A 102 -5.13 -18.60 13.69
N LYS A 103 -5.51 -17.47 14.27
CA LYS A 103 -5.26 -17.18 15.70
C LYS A 103 -5.92 -18.21 16.62
N ARG A 104 -7.15 -18.62 16.30
CA ARG A 104 -7.89 -19.63 17.08
C ARG A 104 -7.24 -21.00 16.97
N ALA A 105 -6.92 -21.45 15.75
CA ALA A 105 -6.26 -22.73 15.51
C ALA A 105 -4.86 -22.80 16.16
N LEU A 106 -4.08 -21.71 16.06
CA LEU A 106 -2.78 -21.61 16.73
C LEU A 106 -2.89 -21.78 18.25
N LYS A 107 -3.91 -21.17 18.87
CA LYS A 107 -4.14 -21.31 20.31
C LYS A 107 -4.45 -22.76 20.67
N ARG A 108 -5.43 -23.37 20.00
CA ARG A 108 -5.82 -24.78 20.23
C ARG A 108 -4.64 -25.74 20.05
N PHE A 109 -3.91 -25.62 18.95
CA PHE A 109 -2.73 -26.45 18.69
C PHE A 109 -1.67 -26.31 19.78
N ARG A 110 -1.40 -25.10 20.28
CA ARG A 110 -0.45 -24.88 21.38
C ARG A 110 -0.93 -25.47 22.70
N ASP A 111 -2.21 -25.36 23.00
CA ASP A 111 -2.78 -25.88 24.23
C ASP A 111 -2.73 -27.42 24.23
N LEU A 112 -3.14 -28.08 23.12
CA LEU A 112 -3.00 -29.52 22.94
C LEU A 112 -1.55 -30.00 22.99
N LYS A 113 -0.61 -29.23 22.43
CA LYS A 113 0.82 -29.56 22.51
C LYS A 113 1.33 -29.58 23.96
N LYS A 114 0.83 -28.70 24.83
CA LYS A 114 1.18 -28.70 26.25
C LYS A 114 0.58 -29.90 26.97
N GLU A 115 -0.66 -30.24 26.68
CA GLU A 115 -1.33 -31.42 27.25
C GLU A 115 -0.62 -32.71 26.85
N LEU A 116 -0.25 -32.85 25.57
CA LEU A 116 0.50 -33.99 25.07
C LEU A 116 1.89 -34.11 25.71
N ALA A 117 2.54 -32.99 26.06
CA ALA A 117 3.84 -33.03 26.74
C ALA A 117 3.78 -33.71 28.12
N LEU A 118 2.60 -33.77 28.75
CA LEU A 118 2.39 -34.48 30.02
C LEU A 118 2.34 -36.01 29.85
N CYS A 119 2.17 -36.50 28.61
CA CYS A 119 2.04 -37.93 28.35
C CYS A 119 3.34 -38.72 28.53
N LYS A 120 4.54 -38.11 28.56
CA LYS A 120 5.84 -38.78 28.83
C LYS A 120 5.96 -40.22 28.26
N ASP A 121 5.55 -40.42 27.01
CA ASP A 121 5.55 -41.71 26.30
C ASP A 121 4.68 -42.84 26.89
N THR A 122 3.72 -42.52 27.75
CA THR A 122 2.68 -43.49 28.15
C THR A 122 1.72 -43.79 27.01
N GLU A 123 1.53 -45.07 26.72
CA GLU A 123 0.54 -45.61 25.78
C GLU A 123 -0.87 -45.71 26.40
N SER A 124 -1.22 -44.76 27.27
CA SER A 124 -2.59 -44.70 27.78
C SER A 124 -3.54 -44.34 26.64
N GLU A 125 -4.77 -44.85 26.68
CA GLU A 125 -5.82 -44.55 25.71
C GLU A 125 -6.01 -43.03 25.54
N LYS A 126 -5.97 -42.28 26.66
CA LYS A 126 -6.01 -40.81 26.68
C LYS A 126 -4.86 -40.17 25.88
N CYS A 127 -3.65 -40.69 26.00
CA CYS A 127 -2.49 -40.18 25.28
C CYS A 127 -2.50 -40.54 23.80
N GLN A 128 -3.04 -41.71 23.44
CA GLN A 128 -3.26 -42.07 22.04
C GLN A 128 -4.32 -41.18 21.38
N GLN A 129 -5.44 -40.91 22.07
CA GLN A 129 -6.45 -39.97 21.62
C GLN A 129 -5.89 -38.55 21.45
N LEU A 130 -5.07 -38.06 22.39
CA LEU A 130 -4.39 -36.76 22.27
C LEU A 130 -3.42 -36.71 21.07
N ARG A 131 -2.71 -37.81 20.75
CA ARG A 131 -1.84 -37.91 19.58
C ARG A 131 -2.60 -37.91 18.25
N GLU A 132 -3.84 -38.40 18.22
CA GLU A 132 -4.72 -38.26 17.06
C GLU A 132 -5.24 -36.82 16.94
N GLN A 133 -5.79 -36.27 18.03
CA GLN A 133 -6.32 -34.91 18.07
C GLN A 133 -5.27 -33.85 17.67
N ILE A 134 -4.02 -34.01 18.11
CA ILE A 134 -2.96 -33.06 17.74
C ILE A 134 -2.62 -33.11 16.25
N ARG A 135 -2.77 -34.27 15.57
CA ARG A 135 -2.53 -34.39 14.12
C ARG A 135 -3.60 -33.63 13.34
N GLU A 136 -4.86 -33.84 13.69
CA GLU A 136 -5.98 -33.13 13.07
C GLU A 136 -5.96 -31.61 13.34
N GLU A 137 -5.62 -31.20 14.55
CA GLU A 137 -5.45 -29.77 14.87
C GLU A 137 -4.17 -29.18 14.23
N ALA A 138 -3.12 -29.98 13.98
CA ALA A 138 -1.97 -29.54 13.21
C ALA A 138 -2.35 -29.25 11.75
N LYS A 139 -3.09 -30.15 11.10
CA LYS A 139 -3.64 -29.93 9.76
C LYS A 139 -4.52 -28.69 9.71
N THR A 140 -5.46 -28.58 10.65
CA THR A 140 -6.34 -27.41 10.78
C THR A 140 -5.53 -26.13 10.95
N PHE A 141 -4.50 -26.15 11.79
CA PHE A 141 -3.62 -25.01 11.99
C PHE A 141 -2.88 -24.62 10.70
N LEU A 142 -2.26 -25.57 10.01
CA LEU A 142 -1.50 -25.33 8.78
C LEU A 142 -2.41 -24.88 7.63
N ASN A 143 -3.60 -25.46 7.47
CA ASN A 143 -4.60 -24.99 6.51
C ASN A 143 -4.98 -23.53 6.76
N ASN A 144 -5.16 -23.14 8.03
CA ASN A 144 -5.42 -21.74 8.36
C ASN A 144 -4.20 -20.83 8.16
N VAL A 145 -2.98 -21.35 8.17
CA VAL A 145 -1.79 -20.59 7.74
C VAL A 145 -1.85 -20.35 6.24
N ILE A 146 -2.10 -21.39 5.44
CA ILE A 146 -2.22 -21.32 3.98
C ILE A 146 -3.33 -20.33 3.58
N ASP A 147 -4.54 -20.48 4.10
CA ASP A 147 -5.67 -19.58 3.83
C ASP A 147 -5.33 -18.11 4.17
N ARG A 148 -4.57 -17.89 5.24
CA ARG A 148 -4.13 -16.54 5.62
C ARG A 148 -3.09 -15.99 4.63
N LEU A 149 -2.17 -16.80 4.14
CA LEU A 149 -1.19 -16.39 3.14
C LEU A 149 -1.88 -16.08 1.80
N VAL A 150 -2.77 -16.96 1.33
CA VAL A 150 -3.62 -16.74 0.16
C VAL A 150 -4.36 -15.41 0.28
N ALA A 151 -5.09 -15.19 1.39
CA ALA A 151 -5.82 -13.94 1.59
C ALA A 151 -4.91 -12.70 1.73
N THR A 152 -3.64 -12.87 2.11
CA THR A 152 -2.65 -11.79 2.12
C THR A 152 -2.22 -11.43 0.71
N LEU A 153 -1.99 -12.42 -0.14
CA LEU A 153 -1.62 -12.25 -1.54
C LEU A 153 -2.78 -11.71 -2.37
N GLU A 154 -3.99 -12.24 -2.23
CA GLU A 154 -5.19 -11.68 -2.89
C GLU A 154 -5.41 -10.20 -2.55
N LYS A 155 -5.15 -9.82 -1.28
CA LYS A 155 -5.24 -8.42 -0.86
C LYS A 155 -4.16 -7.55 -1.49
N LEU A 156 -2.94 -8.07 -1.67
CA LEU A 156 -1.88 -7.36 -2.39
C LEU A 156 -2.23 -7.24 -3.87
N LYS A 157 -2.66 -8.33 -4.51
CA LYS A 157 -3.15 -8.36 -5.89
C LYS A 157 -4.19 -7.28 -6.14
N ALA A 158 -5.24 -7.23 -5.32
CA ALA A 158 -6.29 -6.21 -5.43
C ALA A 158 -5.77 -4.77 -5.21
N ARG A 159 -4.66 -4.59 -4.48
CA ARG A 159 -4.03 -3.27 -4.32
C ARG A 159 -3.15 -2.89 -5.51
N VAL A 160 -2.46 -3.85 -6.12
CA VAL A 160 -1.66 -3.65 -7.34
C VAL A 160 -2.57 -3.35 -8.53
N GLU A 161 -3.60 -4.18 -8.76
CA GLU A 161 -4.59 -3.98 -9.83
C GLU A 161 -5.33 -2.63 -9.71
N GLY A 162 -5.48 -2.13 -8.50
CA GLY A 162 -6.16 -0.87 -8.21
C GLY A 162 -5.23 0.33 -8.05
N SER A 163 -3.93 0.18 -8.30
CA SER A 163 -2.95 1.24 -8.13
C SER A 163 -2.79 2.03 -9.43
N GLU A 164 -3.01 3.34 -9.36
CA GLU A 164 -2.69 4.28 -10.45
C GLU A 164 -1.23 4.76 -10.37
N PHE A 165 -0.49 4.34 -9.35
CA PHE A 165 0.83 4.88 -8.99
C PHE A 165 1.97 3.87 -9.21
N ILE A 166 1.76 2.90 -10.09
CA ILE A 166 2.71 1.86 -10.47
C ILE A 166 2.67 1.73 -11.99
N SER A 167 3.82 1.51 -12.63
CA SER A 167 3.84 1.27 -14.08
C SER A 167 3.19 -0.07 -14.42
N GLU A 168 2.71 -0.22 -15.64
CA GLU A 168 2.05 -1.45 -16.08
C GLU A 168 3.01 -2.65 -16.05
N GLU A 169 4.26 -2.44 -16.45
CA GLU A 169 5.32 -3.47 -16.44
C GLU A 169 5.57 -3.94 -15.01
N ARG A 170 5.73 -2.99 -14.07
CA ARG A 170 5.99 -3.35 -12.68
C ARG A 170 4.76 -3.97 -12.01
N ALA A 171 3.56 -3.55 -12.39
CA ALA A 171 2.34 -4.19 -11.94
C ALA A 171 2.28 -5.64 -12.42
N ALA A 172 2.59 -5.90 -13.70
CA ALA A 172 2.62 -7.23 -14.28
C ALA A 172 3.62 -8.14 -13.55
N GLU A 173 4.85 -7.69 -13.31
CA GLU A 173 5.86 -8.45 -12.54
C GLU A 173 5.35 -8.85 -11.15
N ILE A 174 4.74 -7.91 -10.40
CA ILE A 174 4.23 -8.22 -9.05
C ILE A 174 3.04 -9.18 -9.12
N LEU A 175 2.19 -9.07 -10.15
CA LEU A 175 1.04 -9.94 -10.32
C LEU A 175 1.47 -11.36 -10.69
N GLU A 176 2.47 -11.51 -11.55
CA GLU A 176 3.07 -12.81 -11.90
C GLU A 176 3.67 -13.50 -10.68
N ASP A 177 4.50 -12.79 -9.90
CA ASP A 177 5.04 -13.27 -8.61
C ASP A 177 3.93 -13.73 -7.65
N ILE A 178 2.79 -13.02 -7.64
CA ILE A 178 1.66 -13.37 -6.77
C ILE A 178 0.98 -14.65 -7.24
N GLU A 179 0.73 -14.80 -8.54
CA GLU A 179 0.10 -16.01 -9.10
C GLU A 179 0.96 -17.26 -8.90
N GLU A 180 2.27 -17.14 -9.11
CA GLU A 180 3.21 -18.24 -8.82
C GLU A 180 3.07 -18.71 -7.36
N LYS A 181 3.12 -17.76 -6.41
CA LYS A 181 3.06 -18.10 -4.98
C LYS A 181 1.67 -18.56 -4.53
N LEU A 182 0.60 -18.16 -5.22
CA LEU A 182 -0.75 -18.72 -5.01
C LEU A 182 -0.82 -20.18 -5.44
N SER A 183 -0.24 -20.52 -6.60
CA SER A 183 -0.16 -21.89 -7.11
C SER A 183 0.66 -22.80 -6.18
N GLU A 184 1.79 -22.32 -5.66
CA GLU A 184 2.58 -23.06 -4.66
C GLU A 184 1.78 -23.31 -3.36
N LEU A 185 1.00 -22.33 -2.90
CA LEU A 185 0.14 -22.49 -1.71
C LEU A 185 -1.00 -23.47 -1.93
N GLU A 186 -1.56 -23.53 -3.15
CA GLU A 186 -2.58 -24.50 -3.53
C GLU A 186 -2.01 -25.92 -3.56
N THR A 187 -0.81 -26.10 -4.12
CA THR A 187 -0.09 -27.38 -4.08
C THR A 187 0.15 -27.84 -2.63
N LEU A 188 0.65 -26.96 -1.76
CA LEU A 188 0.86 -27.28 -0.35
C LEU A 188 -0.44 -27.60 0.40
N LYS A 189 -1.57 -27.05 -0.05
CA LYS A 189 -2.88 -27.37 0.51
C LYS A 189 -3.30 -28.79 0.18
N SER A 190 -3.17 -29.19 -1.08
CA SER A 190 -3.44 -30.57 -1.52
C SER A 190 -2.52 -31.56 -0.81
N GLU A 191 -1.22 -31.29 -0.72
CA GLU A 191 -0.28 -32.14 0.04
C GLU A 191 -0.68 -32.29 1.52
N LEU A 192 -1.22 -31.24 2.13
CA LEU A 192 -1.68 -31.26 3.53
C LEU A 192 -2.97 -32.07 3.72
N GLU A 193 -3.88 -32.01 2.75
CA GLU A 193 -5.13 -32.77 2.74
C GLU A 193 -4.85 -34.28 2.64
N GLU A 194 -3.87 -34.66 1.82
CA GLU A 194 -3.45 -36.05 1.62
C GLU A 194 -2.58 -36.61 2.76
N ALA A 195 -1.91 -35.76 3.54
CA ALA A 195 -1.03 -36.19 4.62
C ALA A 195 -1.78 -37.03 5.67
N THR A 196 -1.30 -38.23 6.00
CA THR A 196 -1.89 -39.12 7.01
C THR A 196 -0.98 -39.32 8.22
N THR A 197 0.32 -39.10 8.03
CA THR A 197 1.35 -39.29 9.06
C THR A 197 1.84 -37.96 9.63
N LYS A 198 2.46 -38.04 10.80
CA LYS A 198 3.10 -36.87 11.44
C LYS A 198 4.24 -36.33 10.56
N GLU A 199 5.00 -37.22 9.94
CA GLU A 199 6.16 -36.91 9.13
C GLU A 199 5.76 -36.12 7.87
N GLU A 200 4.67 -36.51 7.21
CA GLU A 200 4.10 -35.79 6.06
C GLU A 200 3.62 -34.38 6.46
N ILE A 201 2.87 -34.27 7.57
CA ILE A 201 2.41 -32.96 8.09
C ILE A 201 3.60 -32.06 8.41
N VAL A 202 4.66 -32.60 9.02
CA VAL A 202 5.89 -31.86 9.33
C VAL A 202 6.62 -31.44 8.05
N SER A 203 6.64 -32.27 7.01
CA SER A 203 7.20 -31.95 5.71
C SER A 203 6.51 -30.73 5.10
N VAL A 204 5.17 -30.74 5.03
CA VAL A 204 4.39 -29.59 4.55
C VAL A 204 4.66 -28.34 5.39
N ALA A 205 4.73 -28.47 6.72
CA ALA A 205 5.03 -27.35 7.60
C ALA A 205 6.42 -26.74 7.35
N LYS A 206 7.42 -27.53 6.93
CA LYS A 206 8.75 -27.04 6.55
C LYS A 206 8.69 -26.28 5.23
N LYS A 207 8.07 -26.87 4.18
CA LYS A 207 7.88 -26.20 2.88
C LYS A 207 7.15 -24.86 3.03
N LEU A 208 6.07 -24.83 3.82
CA LEU A 208 5.31 -23.61 4.10
C LEU A 208 6.13 -22.54 4.83
N ARG A 209 7.05 -22.96 5.71
CA ARG A 209 7.97 -22.04 6.40
C ARG A 209 9.00 -21.46 5.44
N GLU A 210 9.55 -22.26 4.54
CA GLU A 210 10.51 -21.84 3.53
C GLU A 210 9.87 -20.86 2.55
N LEU A 211 8.67 -21.20 2.04
CA LEU A 211 7.86 -20.31 1.22
C LEU A 211 7.59 -18.97 1.93
N TRP A 212 7.19 -19.00 3.21
CA TRP A 212 6.98 -17.76 3.96
C TRP A 212 8.25 -16.94 4.14
N ARG A 213 9.40 -17.60 4.32
CA ARG A 213 10.71 -16.93 4.45
C ARG A 213 11.08 -16.20 3.16
N GLU A 214 10.80 -16.78 2.00
CA GLU A 214 11.03 -16.17 0.69
C GLU A 214 10.00 -15.06 0.39
N LEU A 215 8.72 -15.32 0.67
CA LEU A 215 7.63 -14.42 0.33
C LEU A 215 7.61 -13.14 1.19
N ARG A 216 7.92 -13.26 2.49
CA ARG A 216 7.74 -12.16 3.46
C ARG A 216 8.55 -10.89 3.10
N PRO A 217 9.84 -10.96 2.73
CA PRO A 217 10.60 -9.79 2.31
C PRO A 217 10.03 -9.14 1.05
N LYS A 218 9.73 -9.93 0.01
CA LYS A 218 9.09 -9.46 -1.25
C LYS A 218 7.75 -8.77 -0.98
N LEU A 219 6.90 -9.36 -0.13
CA LEU A 219 5.61 -8.77 0.25
C LEU A 219 5.78 -7.41 0.92
N LYS A 220 6.70 -7.30 1.89
CA LYS A 220 6.99 -6.03 2.57
C LYS A 220 7.48 -4.97 1.59
N TRP A 221 8.39 -5.36 0.70
CA TRP A 221 8.96 -4.50 -0.32
C TRP A 221 7.88 -3.93 -1.25
N ASN A 222 7.07 -4.81 -1.85
CA ASN A 222 6.01 -4.41 -2.78
C ASN A 222 4.93 -3.54 -2.10
N VAL A 223 4.48 -3.93 -0.90
CA VAL A 223 3.53 -3.10 -0.13
C VAL A 223 4.12 -1.74 0.20
N GLY A 224 5.39 -1.69 0.58
CA GLY A 224 6.08 -0.46 0.92
C GLY A 224 6.17 0.49 -0.27
N ARG A 225 6.62 0.03 -1.45
CA ARG A 225 6.71 0.86 -2.66
C ARG A 225 5.34 1.39 -3.10
N LEU A 226 4.29 0.57 -3.00
CA LEU A 226 2.92 1.03 -3.28
C LEU A 226 2.47 2.13 -2.31
N ILE A 227 2.87 2.07 -1.03
CA ILE A 227 2.56 3.13 -0.06
C ILE A 227 3.39 4.38 -0.35
N HIS A 228 4.68 4.22 -0.66
CA HIS A 228 5.58 5.32 -1.02
C HIS A 228 5.04 6.12 -2.22
N GLY A 229 4.79 5.47 -3.37
CA GLY A 229 4.26 6.16 -4.56
C GLY A 229 2.91 6.83 -4.29
N ARG A 230 2.06 6.22 -3.46
CA ARG A 230 0.80 6.82 -3.05
C ARG A 230 0.98 8.07 -2.17
N ILE A 231 1.95 8.08 -1.26
CA ILE A 231 2.24 9.26 -0.41
C ILE A 231 2.69 10.41 -1.30
N GLY A 232 3.64 10.18 -2.22
CA GLY A 232 4.09 11.21 -3.16
C GLY A 232 2.93 11.80 -3.95
N ALA A 233 2.03 10.97 -4.48
CA ALA A 233 0.85 11.45 -5.19
C ALA A 233 -0.13 12.23 -4.30
N ILE A 234 -0.18 11.96 -2.99
CA ILE A 234 -0.99 12.76 -2.07
C ILE A 234 -0.36 14.13 -1.86
N LEU A 235 0.96 14.20 -1.64
CA LEU A 235 1.68 15.45 -1.44
C LEU A 235 1.51 16.38 -2.64
N VAL A 236 1.74 15.88 -3.86
CA VAL A 236 1.51 16.65 -5.10
C VAL A 236 0.07 17.18 -5.19
N ARG A 237 -0.93 16.41 -4.75
CA ARG A 237 -2.33 16.87 -4.74
C ARG A 237 -2.58 17.93 -3.67
N MET A 238 -1.91 17.84 -2.52
CA MET A 238 -2.02 18.85 -1.46
C MET A 238 -1.34 20.16 -1.90
N GLU A 239 -0.20 20.10 -2.58
CA GLU A 239 0.47 21.27 -3.15
C GLU A 239 -0.41 21.99 -4.18
N ARG A 240 -1.03 21.23 -5.10
CA ARG A 240 -2.00 21.83 -6.05
C ARG A 240 -3.16 22.50 -5.34
N LEU A 241 -3.71 21.84 -4.33
CA LEU A 241 -4.80 22.40 -3.54
C LEU A 241 -4.37 23.65 -2.74
N LYS A 242 -3.13 23.71 -2.28
CA LYS A 242 -2.53 24.89 -1.66
C LYS A 242 -2.56 26.06 -2.62
N ALA A 243 -1.94 25.90 -3.79
CA ALA A 243 -1.87 26.94 -4.82
C ALA A 243 -3.26 27.43 -5.22
N ARG A 244 -4.23 26.51 -5.28
CA ARG A 244 -5.62 26.83 -5.54
C ARG A 244 -6.23 27.73 -4.46
N PHE A 245 -6.10 27.36 -3.18
CA PHE A 245 -6.64 28.20 -2.11
C PHE A 245 -5.95 29.57 -2.04
N GLU A 246 -4.65 29.65 -2.34
CA GLU A 246 -3.92 30.93 -2.41
C GLU A 246 -4.54 31.85 -3.46
N ARG A 247 -4.81 31.36 -4.67
CA ARG A 247 -5.47 32.15 -5.74
C ARG A 247 -6.88 32.59 -5.36
N ILE A 248 -7.70 31.72 -4.75
CA ILE A 248 -9.05 32.09 -4.29
C ILE A 248 -8.98 33.18 -3.21
N ILE A 249 -8.08 33.02 -2.24
CA ILE A 249 -7.93 33.98 -1.16
C ILE A 249 -7.48 35.34 -1.73
N GLU A 250 -6.52 35.35 -2.66
CA GLU A 250 -6.06 36.57 -3.33
C GLU A 250 -7.21 37.29 -4.05
N ARG A 251 -7.98 36.58 -4.89
CA ARG A 251 -9.16 37.13 -5.60
C ARG A 251 -10.21 37.73 -4.66
N LEU A 252 -10.53 37.04 -3.58
CA LEU A 252 -11.50 37.53 -2.60
C LEU A 252 -10.97 38.74 -1.82
N LYS A 253 -9.65 38.80 -1.55
CA LYS A 253 -9.03 39.99 -0.94
C LYS A 253 -9.05 41.20 -1.86
N GLU A 254 -8.81 41.02 -3.16
CA GLU A 254 -8.94 42.09 -4.17
C GLU A 254 -10.37 42.66 -4.20
N LYS A 255 -11.37 41.81 -3.95
CA LYS A 255 -12.79 42.20 -3.82
C LYS A 255 -13.12 42.84 -2.46
N GLY A 256 -12.15 42.97 -1.56
CA GLY A 256 -12.28 43.65 -0.27
C GLY A 256 -12.83 42.78 0.87
N TYR A 257 -12.86 41.46 0.71
CA TYR A 257 -13.25 40.54 1.79
C TYR A 257 -12.11 40.36 2.80
N ASP A 258 -12.45 40.28 4.09
CA ASP A 258 -11.51 39.93 5.15
C ASP A 258 -11.32 38.42 5.21
N LEU A 259 -10.10 37.97 4.94
CA LEU A 259 -9.70 36.57 4.92
C LEU A 259 -8.51 36.26 5.86
N SER A 260 -8.22 37.13 6.83
CA SER A 260 -7.08 36.92 7.74
C SER A 260 -7.12 35.55 8.44
N GLU A 261 -8.29 35.09 8.89
CA GLU A 261 -8.41 33.75 9.48
C GLU A 261 -8.18 32.60 8.47
N ALA A 262 -8.49 32.80 7.19
CA ALA A 262 -8.19 31.81 6.15
C ALA A 262 -6.70 31.76 5.83
N GLU A 263 -6.02 32.91 5.87
CA GLU A 263 -4.56 33.04 5.70
C GLU A 263 -3.81 32.35 6.86
N ASP A 264 -4.22 32.57 8.11
CA ASP A 264 -3.65 31.89 9.29
C ASP A 264 -3.80 30.36 9.22
N LEU A 265 -4.92 29.88 8.67
CA LEU A 265 -5.14 28.44 8.45
C LEU A 265 -4.31 27.90 7.28
N MET A 266 -4.05 28.72 6.25
CA MET A 266 -3.17 28.38 5.13
C MET A 266 -1.72 28.23 5.58
N GLU A 267 -1.21 29.12 6.45
CA GLU A 267 0.13 28.98 7.02
C GLU A 267 0.28 27.68 7.81
N GLN A 268 -0.71 27.34 8.65
CA GLN A 268 -0.72 26.06 9.36
C GLN A 268 -0.80 24.87 8.41
N PHE A 269 -1.57 24.99 7.33
CA PHE A 269 -1.69 23.94 6.33
C PHE A 269 -0.35 23.70 5.61
N ASP A 270 0.33 24.78 5.25
CA ASP A 270 1.67 24.74 4.65
C ASP A 270 2.70 24.10 5.59
N GLU A 271 2.69 24.48 6.87
CA GLU A 271 3.57 23.87 7.87
C GLU A 271 3.36 22.34 7.93
N LYS A 272 2.11 21.86 7.94
CA LYS A 272 1.82 20.42 7.96
C LYS A 272 2.20 19.71 6.67
N LEU A 273 2.14 20.42 5.53
CA LEU A 273 2.57 19.89 4.25
C LEU A 273 4.09 19.75 4.20
N ASN A 274 4.84 20.79 4.58
CA ASN A 274 6.30 20.79 4.65
C ASN A 274 6.82 19.70 5.61
N GLU A 275 6.24 19.58 6.82
CA GLU A 275 6.58 18.49 7.75
C GLU A 275 6.37 17.09 7.14
N ALA A 276 5.33 16.91 6.30
CA ALA A 276 5.06 15.65 5.63
C ALA A 276 6.04 15.38 4.47
N GLU A 277 6.45 16.42 3.75
CA GLU A 277 7.46 16.36 2.68
C GLU A 277 8.84 16.00 3.22
N GLU A 278 9.29 16.63 4.30
CA GLU A 278 10.57 16.31 4.95
C GLU A 278 10.64 14.84 5.38
N LEU A 279 9.54 14.31 5.93
CA LEU A 279 9.43 12.89 6.28
C LEU A 279 9.40 12.00 5.04
N TYR A 280 8.83 12.48 3.94
CA TYR A 280 8.79 11.75 2.68
C TYR A 280 10.16 11.67 2.01
N GLU A 281 10.98 12.72 2.09
CA GLU A 281 12.38 12.68 1.67
C GLU A 281 13.18 11.62 2.44
N LYS A 282 13.00 11.54 3.77
CA LYS A 282 13.60 10.45 4.57
C LYS A 282 13.16 9.06 4.10
N ILE A 283 11.91 8.91 3.64
CA ILE A 283 11.45 7.65 3.03
C ILE A 283 12.17 7.39 1.71
N LYS A 284 12.35 8.40 0.84
CA LYS A 284 13.08 8.25 -0.44
C LYS A 284 14.52 7.81 -0.21
N GLU A 285 15.23 8.47 0.71
CA GLU A 285 16.60 8.10 1.10
C GLU A 285 16.67 6.63 1.54
N LYS A 286 15.75 6.22 2.42
CA LYS A 286 15.68 4.83 2.90
C LYS A 286 15.37 3.81 1.81
N TYR A 287 14.56 4.17 0.82
CA TYR A 287 14.32 3.32 -0.35
C TYR A 287 15.50 3.28 -1.31
N ALA A 288 16.27 4.36 -1.43
CA ALA A 288 17.51 4.40 -2.21
C ALA A 288 18.64 3.59 -1.55
N GLU A 289 18.70 3.56 -0.22
CA GLU A 289 19.61 2.69 0.55
C GLU A 289 19.30 1.20 0.37
N ALA A 290 18.03 0.85 0.14
CA ALA A 290 17.59 -0.55 0.01
C ALA A 290 17.73 -1.05 -1.43
N VAL A 291 18.77 -1.84 -1.71
CA VAL A 291 19.07 -2.33 -3.07
C VAL A 291 18.17 -3.53 -3.43
N ALA A 292 17.73 -4.31 -2.44
CA ALA A 292 16.94 -5.52 -2.67
C ALA A 292 15.90 -5.85 -1.56
N PRO A 293 14.87 -6.67 -1.86
CA PRO A 293 13.84 -7.08 -0.89
C PRO A 293 14.38 -7.71 0.41
N GLY A 294 15.52 -8.41 0.36
CA GLY A 294 16.15 -9.07 1.51
C GLY A 294 16.71 -8.11 2.56
N GLU A 295 17.17 -6.94 2.13
CA GLU A 295 17.79 -5.89 2.96
C GLU A 295 16.72 -4.97 3.58
N PHE A 296 15.51 -5.00 3.03
CA PHE A 296 14.37 -4.20 3.48
C PHE A 296 13.90 -4.51 4.91
N GLY A 297 14.41 -5.57 5.55
CA GLY A 297 13.93 -6.06 6.84
C GLY A 297 13.99 -5.03 7.98
N GLU A 298 15.12 -4.35 8.13
CA GLU A 298 15.37 -3.35 9.19
C GLU A 298 14.90 -1.96 8.78
N ILE A 299 15.24 -1.56 7.54
CA ILE A 299 14.82 -0.31 6.90
C ILE A 299 13.29 -0.15 6.94
N ALA A 300 12.53 -1.25 6.79
CA ALA A 300 11.08 -1.24 6.86
C ALA A 300 10.54 -0.69 8.19
N LYS A 301 11.25 -0.81 9.32
CA LYS A 301 10.75 -0.28 10.60
C LYS A 301 10.75 1.24 10.59
N GLU A 302 11.87 1.85 10.20
CA GLU A 302 12.05 3.30 10.10
C GLU A 302 11.06 3.89 9.08
N ILE A 303 10.96 3.28 7.89
CA ILE A 303 9.97 3.68 6.88
C ILE A 303 8.55 3.64 7.45
N ASN A 304 8.20 2.61 8.22
CA ASN A 304 6.87 2.52 8.83
C ASN A 304 6.63 3.60 9.90
N GLU A 305 7.66 4.07 10.58
CA GLU A 305 7.56 5.18 11.53
C GLU A 305 7.32 6.50 10.80
N TYR A 306 8.11 6.80 9.77
CA TYR A 306 7.88 7.98 8.92
C TYR A 306 6.49 7.96 8.26
N ILE A 307 6.04 6.81 7.73
CA ILE A 307 4.69 6.67 7.16
C ILE A 307 3.61 7.00 8.21
N LYS A 308 3.78 6.59 9.48
CA LYS A 308 2.80 6.92 10.53
C LYS A 308 2.75 8.41 10.79
N GLU A 309 3.90 9.06 10.87
CA GLU A 309 3.99 10.49 11.10
C GLU A 309 3.42 11.29 9.93
N ILE A 310 3.77 10.94 8.68
CA ILE A 310 3.16 11.51 7.48
C ILE A 310 1.63 11.38 7.53
N ASN A 311 1.10 10.19 7.85
CA ASN A 311 -0.35 10.01 7.93
C ASN A 311 -1.00 10.89 9.02
N LYS A 312 -0.29 11.19 10.11
CA LYS A 312 -0.75 12.14 11.13
C LYS A 312 -0.79 13.56 10.56
N LYS A 313 0.30 14.01 9.94
CA LYS A 313 0.40 15.35 9.32
C LYS A 313 -0.63 15.56 8.22
N LEU A 314 -0.79 14.59 7.31
CA LEU A 314 -1.83 14.62 6.26
C LEU A 314 -3.26 14.66 6.82
N LYS A 315 -3.49 14.08 8.01
CA LYS A 315 -4.80 14.15 8.68
C LYS A 315 -5.05 15.52 9.31
N GLU A 316 -4.02 16.13 9.88
CA GLU A 316 -4.05 17.51 10.39
C GLU A 316 -4.28 18.49 9.23
N ALA A 317 -3.48 18.39 8.17
CA ALA A 317 -3.63 19.15 6.93
C ALA A 317 -5.05 19.03 6.33
N ARG A 318 -5.63 17.82 6.31
CA ARG A 318 -7.02 17.62 5.86
C ARG A 318 -8.06 18.34 6.74
N THR A 319 -7.79 18.49 8.02
CA THR A 319 -8.68 19.23 8.92
C THR A 319 -8.62 20.71 8.59
N LEU A 320 -7.41 21.25 8.43
CA LEU A 320 -7.16 22.63 8.02
C LEU A 320 -7.81 22.95 6.67
N ILE A 321 -7.69 22.07 5.67
CA ILE A 321 -8.40 22.22 4.37
C ILE A 321 -9.90 22.44 4.56
N ARG A 322 -10.54 21.68 5.45
CA ARG A 322 -11.99 21.82 5.70
C ARG A 322 -12.30 23.20 6.29
N ASP A 323 -11.44 23.65 7.20
CA ASP A 323 -11.63 24.91 7.91
C ASP A 323 -11.36 26.10 6.97
N ILE A 324 -10.34 26.02 6.10
CA ILE A 324 -10.08 26.99 5.01
C ILE A 324 -11.30 27.10 4.10
N ILE A 325 -11.84 25.98 3.60
CA ILE A 325 -13.04 25.99 2.75
C ILE A 325 -14.22 26.65 3.48
N LYS A 326 -14.38 26.38 4.77
CA LYS A 326 -15.44 26.99 5.58
C LYS A 326 -15.25 28.51 5.66
N LYS A 327 -14.03 28.99 5.87
CA LYS A 327 -13.70 30.43 5.92
C LYS A 327 -13.90 31.14 4.59
N ILE A 328 -13.51 30.50 3.50
CA ILE A 328 -13.80 31.02 2.15
C ILE A 328 -15.33 31.13 1.95
N LYS A 329 -16.11 30.12 2.33
CA LYS A 329 -17.58 30.10 2.17
C LYS A 329 -18.34 31.04 3.10
N GLU A 330 -17.72 31.54 4.17
CA GLU A 330 -18.33 32.59 5.00
C GLU A 330 -18.46 33.90 4.21
N GLN A 331 -17.70 34.06 3.11
CA GLN A 331 -17.81 35.18 2.19
C GLN A 331 -18.92 34.94 1.14
N LYS A 332 -19.63 36.01 0.77
CA LYS A 332 -20.78 35.94 -0.15
C LYS A 332 -20.45 35.31 -1.51
N GLU A 333 -19.28 35.63 -2.05
CA GLU A 333 -18.80 35.14 -3.36
C GLU A 333 -17.85 33.95 -3.24
N GLY A 334 -17.51 33.51 -2.01
CA GLY A 334 -16.50 32.46 -1.83
C GLY A 334 -16.95 31.09 -2.33
N GLU A 335 -18.25 30.82 -2.41
CA GLU A 335 -18.75 29.60 -3.04
C GLU A 335 -18.63 29.63 -4.57
N GLU A 336 -18.80 30.80 -5.20
CA GLU A 336 -18.69 30.97 -6.65
C GLU A 336 -17.23 30.85 -7.11
N GLU A 337 -16.29 31.51 -6.43
CA GLU A 337 -14.84 31.39 -6.73
C GLU A 337 -14.32 29.96 -6.55
N LEU A 338 -14.84 29.23 -5.56
CA LEU A 338 -14.52 27.81 -5.40
C LEU A 338 -15.05 26.98 -6.57
N GLU A 339 -16.19 27.32 -7.17
CA GLU A 339 -16.71 26.60 -8.33
C GLU A 339 -15.92 26.95 -9.59
N GLU A 340 -15.69 28.23 -9.87
CA GLU A 340 -14.95 28.72 -11.05
C GLU A 340 -13.53 28.15 -11.13
N GLU A 341 -12.76 28.20 -10.04
CA GLU A 341 -11.39 27.68 -10.07
C GLU A 341 -11.32 26.15 -10.21
N THR A 342 -12.41 25.44 -9.87
CA THR A 342 -12.49 24.01 -10.18
C THR A 342 -12.64 23.76 -11.67
N GLU A 343 -13.36 24.63 -12.37
CA GLU A 343 -13.59 24.50 -13.81
C GLU A 343 -12.32 24.87 -14.59
N GLU A 344 -11.57 25.89 -14.15
CA GLU A 344 -10.30 26.31 -14.75
C GLU A 344 -9.19 25.24 -14.65
N GLU A 345 -8.97 24.66 -13.46
CA GLU A 345 -7.97 23.58 -13.31
C GLU A 345 -8.32 22.31 -14.11
N GLU A 346 -9.62 22.08 -14.32
CA GLU A 346 -10.08 20.99 -15.18
C GLU A 346 -9.80 21.25 -16.66
N GLU A 347 -9.70 22.51 -17.10
CA GLU A 347 -9.33 22.87 -18.47
C GLU A 347 -7.80 22.88 -18.67
N GLU A 348 -7.00 23.15 -17.63
CA GLU A 348 -5.52 23.17 -17.70
C GLU A 348 -4.84 21.81 -17.53
N THR A 349 -5.51 20.84 -16.88
CA THR A 349 -4.95 19.48 -16.67
C THR A 349 -5.32 18.48 -17.78
N GLU A 350 -6.00 18.95 -18.81
CA GLU A 350 -6.40 18.25 -20.05
C GLU A 350 -5.44 18.54 -21.21
#